data_AF-A0A6J8AXR3-F1
#
_entry.id   AF-A0A6J8AXR3-F1
#
_cell.length_a   1.000
_cell.length_b   1.000
_cell.length_c   1.000
_cell.angle_alpha   90.00
_cell.angle_beta   90.00
_cell.angle_gamma   90.00
#
_symmetry.space_group_name_H-M   'P 1'
#
loop_
_entity.id
_entity.type
_entity.pdbx_description
1 polymer ?
#
loop_
_entity_poly.entity_id
_entity_poly.type
_entity_poly.pdbx_seq_one_letter_code
_entity_poly.pdbx_strand_id
1 'polypeptide(L)'
;MSPKLLQKPGFLKLEKPNNWHFDHQNRARISVLLAENSTSHVCYDHIGCFSNSPPFLNAFGYLPLSPEHINTSFHLYTQANPSKSQLLNPYGGAGSLRSTHFGLSHKTVFIIHGYHGLESNPWIPLMKDPLLKLDVNVIVVIWTRGAYDNYNQAVANTRVVGAVTANLVKLLHSSGGISYNDVHIVGHSLGAHVAGYVGQRVPIGRITGLDPAGPEFNTADQRVRLDPSDATFVDIIHTDGEIAPFYSCGHMRSIYYFIESINTNCHFTSHPCDSEDDFKNSLCTGCGIGCQEMGYHVSRNVRGTFYLKTSPNYPYCAGSH
;
A
#
# COMPACT_ATOMS: atom_id res chain seq x y z
N MET A 1 0.92 -18.90 -66.52
CA MET A 1 0.91 -17.49 -66.07
C MET A 1 -0.02 -17.37 -64.87
N SER A 2 0.46 -16.88 -63.73
CA SER A 2 -0.40 -16.43 -62.62
C SER A 2 -1.17 -15.16 -63.04
N PRO A 3 -2.33 -14.83 -62.44
CA PRO A 3 -2.30 -13.95 -61.26
C PRO A 3 -3.36 -14.23 -60.16
N LYS A 4 -3.11 -13.54 -59.03
CA LYS A 4 -3.70 -13.55 -57.67
C LYS A 4 -5.16 -13.03 -57.56
N LEU A 5 -5.83 -13.32 -56.44
CA LEU A 5 -6.44 -12.30 -55.55
C LEU A 5 -6.82 -12.84 -54.14
N LEU A 6 -6.51 -12.05 -53.11
CA LEU A 6 -6.81 -12.20 -51.68
C LEU A 6 -8.21 -11.66 -51.32
N GLN A 7 -8.86 -12.17 -50.25
CA GLN A 7 -9.42 -11.34 -49.16
C GLN A 7 -10.00 -12.10 -47.93
N LYS A 8 -9.51 -11.68 -46.75
CA LYS A 8 -10.09 -11.50 -45.38
C LYS A 8 -10.68 -12.67 -44.56
N PRO A 9 -10.20 -12.89 -43.31
CA PRO A 9 -10.98 -13.53 -42.25
C PRO A 9 -11.89 -12.51 -41.55
N GLY A 10 -13.15 -12.90 -41.33
CA GLY A 10 -14.18 -12.11 -40.66
C GLY A 10 -13.99 -12.06 -39.13
N PHE A 11 -14.29 -10.90 -38.56
CA PHE A 11 -14.45 -10.71 -37.13
C PHE A 11 -15.76 -11.34 -36.67
N LEU A 12 -15.73 -12.19 -35.64
CA LEU A 12 -16.93 -12.62 -34.92
C LEU A 12 -17.06 -11.83 -33.62
N LYS A 13 -18.19 -11.12 -33.55
CA LYS A 13 -18.69 -10.28 -32.46
C LYS A 13 -19.21 -11.18 -31.34
N LEU A 14 -18.76 -10.98 -30.09
CA LEU A 14 -19.33 -11.65 -28.92
C LEU A 14 -20.62 -10.94 -28.51
N GLU A 15 -21.76 -11.61 -28.69
CA GLU A 15 -23.01 -11.27 -28.03
C GLU A 15 -23.25 -12.24 -26.87
N LYS A 16 -23.51 -11.72 -25.67
CA LYS A 16 -24.04 -12.50 -24.53
C LYS A 16 -25.56 -12.61 -24.67
N PRO A 17 -26.15 -13.79 -24.49
CA PRO A 17 -27.51 -13.88 -23.98
C PRO A 17 -27.54 -14.52 -22.59
N ASN A 18 -28.21 -13.82 -21.67
CA ASN A 18 -28.66 -14.34 -20.39
C ASN A 18 -29.67 -15.49 -20.57
N ASN A 19 -29.78 -16.30 -19.51
CA ASN A 19 -30.82 -17.29 -19.22
C ASN A 19 -30.84 -18.57 -20.06
N TRP A 20 -30.21 -19.61 -19.50
CA TRP A 20 -30.65 -20.97 -19.77
C TRP A 20 -30.61 -21.84 -18.51
N HIS A 21 -31.78 -22.37 -18.11
CA HIS A 21 -31.88 -23.56 -17.26
C HIS A 21 -31.46 -24.78 -18.07
N PHE A 22 -30.53 -25.60 -17.58
CA PHE A 22 -30.09 -26.82 -18.28
C PHE A 22 -29.80 -28.01 -17.36
N ASP A 23 -30.43 -29.12 -17.74
CA ASP A 23 -30.39 -30.50 -17.27
C ASP A 23 -28.95 -31.08 -17.08
N HIS A 24 -28.81 -31.97 -16.10
CA HIS A 24 -27.56 -32.49 -15.56
C HIS A 24 -26.88 -33.58 -16.42
N GLN A 25 -27.54 -34.10 -17.46
CA GLN A 25 -27.08 -35.33 -18.13
C GLN A 25 -26.18 -35.15 -19.37
N ASN A 26 -25.97 -33.93 -19.89
CA ASN A 26 -25.12 -33.69 -21.06
C ASN A 26 -24.18 -32.49 -20.86
N ARG A 27 -23.09 -32.67 -20.10
CA ARG A 27 -21.98 -31.68 -20.06
C ARG A 27 -20.64 -32.35 -20.35
N ALA A 28 -20.00 -31.93 -21.43
CA ALA A 28 -18.54 -31.97 -21.53
C ALA A 28 -17.99 -30.76 -20.76
N ARG A 29 -17.28 -30.99 -19.65
CA ARG A 29 -16.56 -29.93 -18.95
C ARG A 29 -15.18 -29.79 -19.61
N ILE A 30 -15.04 -28.80 -20.50
CA ILE A 30 -13.75 -28.45 -21.07
C ILE A 30 -13.06 -27.49 -20.09
N SER A 31 -12.18 -28.03 -19.25
CA SER A 31 -11.22 -27.22 -18.50
C SER A 31 -10.07 -26.87 -19.42
N VAL A 32 -10.01 -25.62 -19.88
CA VAL A 32 -8.87 -25.11 -20.62
C VAL A 32 -7.77 -24.78 -19.63
N LEU A 33 -6.70 -25.58 -19.62
CA LEU A 33 -5.44 -25.22 -18.99
C LEU A 33 -4.74 -24.22 -19.92
N LEU A 34 -4.55 -23.00 -19.46
CA LEU A 34 -3.66 -22.06 -20.15
C LEU A 34 -2.25 -22.67 -20.13
N ALA A 35 -1.52 -22.54 -21.24
CA ALA A 35 -0.12 -22.95 -21.30
C ALA A 35 0.64 -22.30 -20.12
N GLU A 36 1.50 -23.07 -19.44
CA GLU A 36 2.32 -22.55 -18.35
C GLU A 36 3.10 -21.34 -18.87
N ASN A 37 2.89 -20.18 -18.25
CA ASN A 37 3.74 -19.02 -18.51
C ASN A 37 5.17 -19.44 -18.14
N SER A 38 6.14 -19.21 -19.03
CA SER A 38 7.52 -19.59 -18.73
C SER A 38 7.98 -18.87 -17.47
N THR A 39 8.35 -19.65 -16.45
CA THR A 39 8.89 -19.10 -15.21
C THR A 39 10.20 -18.41 -15.53
N SER A 40 10.30 -17.14 -15.15
CA SER A 40 11.46 -16.29 -15.38
C SER A 40 11.79 -15.52 -14.10
N HIS A 41 13.02 -15.00 -14.04
CA HIS A 41 13.48 -14.17 -12.95
C HIS A 41 14.39 -13.05 -13.46
N VAL A 42 14.45 -11.97 -12.69
CA VAL A 42 15.39 -10.86 -12.87
C VAL A 42 16.11 -10.62 -11.54
N CYS A 43 17.38 -10.27 -11.60
CA CYS A 43 18.17 -9.90 -10.42
C CYS A 43 18.71 -8.49 -10.59
N TYR A 44 18.67 -7.73 -9.50
CA TYR A 44 19.21 -6.38 -9.43
C TYR A 44 20.18 -6.27 -8.26
N ASP A 45 21.25 -5.51 -8.46
CA ASP A 45 22.27 -5.31 -7.45
C ASP A 45 21.64 -4.76 -6.15
N HIS A 46 22.17 -5.21 -5.01
CA HIS A 46 21.76 -4.81 -3.66
C HIS A 46 20.33 -5.19 -3.22
N ILE A 47 19.45 -5.63 -4.11
CA ILE A 47 18.05 -5.99 -3.77
C ILE A 47 17.66 -7.43 -4.14
N GLY A 48 18.54 -8.16 -4.81
CA GLY A 48 18.38 -9.60 -5.08
C GLY A 48 17.49 -9.89 -6.29
N CYS A 49 16.91 -11.09 -6.31
CA CYS A 49 16.17 -11.62 -7.46
C CYS A 49 14.67 -11.66 -7.23
N PHE A 50 13.91 -11.46 -8.32
CA PHE A 50 12.47 -11.48 -8.36
C PHE A 50 12.02 -12.45 -9.44
N SER A 51 11.20 -13.43 -9.08
CA SER A 51 10.59 -14.38 -10.03
C SER A 51 9.11 -14.06 -10.26
N ASN A 52 8.59 -14.50 -11.40
CA ASN A 52 7.15 -14.55 -11.69
C ASN A 52 6.54 -15.94 -11.39
N SER A 53 7.28 -16.81 -10.69
CA SER A 53 6.77 -18.08 -10.19
C SER A 53 5.77 -17.85 -9.04
N PRO A 54 4.80 -18.75 -8.81
CA PRO A 54 3.92 -18.69 -7.64
C PRO A 54 4.70 -18.49 -6.32
N PRO A 55 4.21 -17.65 -5.40
CA PRO A 55 2.92 -16.95 -5.43
C PRO A 55 2.95 -15.60 -6.18
N PHE A 56 4.08 -15.20 -6.76
CA PHE A 56 4.27 -13.87 -7.36
C PHE A 56 3.78 -13.75 -8.81
N LEU A 57 3.13 -14.79 -9.33
CA LEU A 57 2.52 -14.77 -10.65
C LEU A 57 1.27 -13.89 -10.63
N ASN A 58 1.37 -12.68 -11.18
CA ASN A 58 0.22 -11.80 -11.41
C ASN A 58 -0.49 -12.14 -12.74
N ALA A 59 -1.63 -11.50 -13.03
CA ALA A 59 -2.46 -11.82 -14.20
C ALA A 59 -1.73 -11.86 -15.57
N PHE A 60 -0.60 -11.16 -15.70
CA PHE A 60 0.20 -11.13 -16.94
C PHE A 60 1.63 -11.67 -16.77
N GLY A 61 1.98 -12.18 -15.59
CA GLY A 61 3.32 -12.69 -15.28
C GLY A 61 4.44 -11.65 -15.35
N TYR A 62 4.14 -10.37 -15.10
CA TYR A 62 5.13 -9.30 -15.15
C TYR A 62 6.21 -9.47 -14.06
N LEU A 63 7.46 -9.33 -14.47
CA LEU A 63 8.58 -9.11 -13.57
C LEU A 63 8.67 -7.62 -13.23
N PRO A 64 9.12 -7.25 -12.02
CA PRO A 64 9.33 -5.86 -11.69
C PRO A 64 10.38 -5.24 -12.60
N LEU A 65 10.26 -3.94 -12.88
CA LEU A 65 11.29 -3.17 -13.58
C LEU A 65 12.49 -2.90 -12.66
N SER A 66 13.61 -2.49 -13.25
CA SER A 66 14.84 -2.23 -12.48
C SER A 66 14.71 -1.01 -11.54
N PRO A 67 15.53 -0.94 -10.48
CA PRO A 67 15.57 0.22 -9.58
C PRO A 67 15.80 1.55 -10.32
N GLU A 68 16.64 1.56 -11.36
CA GLU A 68 16.95 2.75 -12.16
C GLU A 68 15.76 3.17 -13.02
N HIS A 69 14.96 2.20 -13.48
CA HIS A 69 13.73 2.49 -14.22
C HIS A 69 12.66 3.05 -13.28
N ILE A 70 12.41 2.39 -12.15
CA ILE A 70 11.40 2.82 -11.18
C ILE A 70 11.79 4.16 -10.55
N ASN A 71 13.09 4.39 -10.37
CA ASN A 71 13.70 5.60 -9.84
C ASN A 71 13.07 6.04 -8.51
N THR A 72 13.10 5.13 -7.52
CA THR A 72 12.59 5.42 -6.18
C THR A 72 13.47 6.45 -5.48
N SER A 73 12.90 7.55 -5.00
CA SER A 73 13.59 8.60 -4.24
C SER A 73 13.04 8.73 -2.82
N PHE A 74 13.92 9.14 -1.90
CA PHE A 74 13.63 9.23 -0.47
C PHE A 74 13.86 10.65 0.00
N HIS A 75 12.76 11.35 0.29
CA HIS A 75 12.77 12.76 0.62
C HIS A 75 12.63 12.93 2.13
N LEU A 76 13.73 13.26 2.81
CA LEU A 76 13.76 13.51 4.24
C LEU A 76 13.28 14.92 4.57
N TYR A 77 12.32 14.99 5.49
CA TYR A 77 11.87 16.20 6.15
C TYR A 77 12.00 16.05 7.66
N THR A 78 12.39 17.13 8.32
CA THR A 78 12.43 17.30 9.77
C THR A 78 11.95 18.69 10.13
N GLN A 79 11.83 19.02 11.41
CA GLN A 79 11.54 20.39 11.84
C GLN A 79 12.60 21.41 11.37
N ALA A 80 13.84 20.97 11.10
CA ALA A 80 14.90 21.84 10.60
C ALA A 80 14.80 22.12 9.08
N ASN A 81 14.08 21.29 8.33
CA ASN A 81 13.90 21.45 6.88
C ASN A 81 12.45 21.14 6.44
N PRO A 82 11.44 21.83 6.99
CA PRO A 82 10.05 21.46 6.79
C PRO A 82 9.59 21.67 5.35
N SER A 83 10.11 22.66 4.63
CA SER A 83 9.66 22.99 3.27
C SER A 83 10.46 22.32 2.15
N LYS A 84 11.75 22.05 2.37
CA LYS A 84 12.66 21.50 1.34
C LYS A 84 13.30 20.21 1.85
N SER A 85 13.05 19.11 1.13
CA SER A 85 13.62 17.81 1.49
C SER A 85 15.12 17.72 1.22
N GLN A 86 15.76 16.82 1.96
CA GLN A 86 17.09 16.30 1.65
C GLN A 86 16.96 14.88 1.11
N LEU A 87 17.65 14.57 0.01
CA LEU A 87 17.59 13.25 -0.58
C LEU A 87 18.46 12.27 0.21
N LEU A 88 17.88 11.12 0.54
CA LEU A 88 18.60 10.01 1.15
C LEU A 88 18.97 8.97 0.08
N ASN A 89 20.22 8.52 0.12
CA ASN A 89 20.69 7.44 -0.74
C ASN A 89 20.57 6.10 0.01
N PRO A 90 19.70 5.16 -0.42
CA PRO A 90 19.52 3.85 0.22
C PRO A 90 20.78 2.97 0.18
N TYR A 91 21.75 3.31 -0.68
CA TYR A 91 23.02 2.60 -0.85
C TYR A 91 24.23 3.42 -0.35
N GLY A 92 23.97 4.55 0.34
CA GLY A 92 25.00 5.38 0.93
C GLY A 92 25.65 4.73 2.16
N GLY A 93 26.80 5.25 2.57
CA GLY A 93 27.41 4.94 3.86
C GLY A 93 27.01 5.92 4.96
N ALA A 94 27.48 5.75 6.19
CA ALA A 94 27.13 6.61 7.32
C ALA A 94 27.34 8.12 7.09
N GLY A 95 28.31 8.49 6.26
CA GLY A 95 28.55 9.88 5.86
C GLY A 95 27.36 10.54 5.13
N SER A 96 26.52 9.76 4.42
CA SER A 96 25.36 10.30 3.69
C SER A 96 24.23 10.77 4.61
N LEU A 97 24.17 10.29 5.85
CA LEU A 97 23.20 10.77 6.85
C LEU A 97 23.70 12.02 7.57
N ARG A 98 25.02 12.11 7.84
CA ARG A 98 25.64 13.23 8.56
C ARG A 98 25.50 14.58 7.84
N SER A 99 25.35 14.56 6.52
CA SER A 99 25.11 15.76 5.71
C SER A 99 23.64 16.21 5.68
N THR A 100 22.77 15.52 6.42
CA THR A 100 21.33 15.79 6.48
C THR A 100 20.89 16.18 7.90
N HIS A 101 19.65 16.63 8.04
CA HIS A 101 19.04 16.93 9.33
C HIS A 101 18.45 15.69 10.03
N PHE A 102 18.80 14.47 9.60
CA PHE A 102 18.27 13.24 10.18
C PHE A 102 18.53 13.15 11.69
N GLY A 103 17.47 13.08 12.48
CA GLY A 103 17.54 12.95 13.94
C GLY A 103 17.81 11.50 14.34
N LEU A 104 18.99 11.24 14.90
CA LEU A 104 19.46 9.88 15.25
C LEU A 104 18.64 9.21 16.38
N SER A 105 17.97 10.00 17.22
CA SER A 105 17.15 9.51 18.34
C SER A 105 15.66 9.71 18.12
N HIS A 106 15.26 10.16 16.93
CA HIS A 106 13.87 10.45 16.61
C HIS A 106 13.22 9.22 15.97
N LYS A 107 11.92 9.04 16.26
CA LYS A 107 11.10 8.09 15.48
C LYS A 107 11.12 8.49 14.02
N THR A 108 10.97 7.50 13.13
CA THR A 108 11.01 7.73 11.69
C THR A 108 9.72 7.23 11.05
N VAL A 109 8.98 8.14 10.44
CA VAL A 109 7.72 7.86 9.74
C VAL A 109 7.96 7.91 8.24
N PHE A 110 7.71 6.80 7.56
CA PHE A 110 7.72 6.73 6.11
C PHE A 110 6.31 6.97 5.57
N ILE A 111 6.19 7.74 4.49
CA ILE A 111 4.94 7.95 3.76
C ILE A 111 5.13 7.41 2.33
N ILE A 112 4.30 6.45 1.93
CA ILE A 112 4.41 5.78 0.62
C ILE A 112 3.09 5.94 -0.15
N HIS A 113 3.15 6.61 -1.30
CA HIS A 113 1.99 6.76 -2.18
C HIS A 113 1.68 5.48 -2.96
N GLY A 114 0.50 5.43 -3.59
CA GLY A 114 0.07 4.30 -4.41
C GLY A 114 0.16 4.51 -5.92
N TYR A 115 -0.74 3.83 -6.63
CA TYR A 115 -0.88 3.86 -8.10
C TYR A 115 -1.14 5.28 -8.62
N HIS A 116 -0.43 5.67 -9.68
CA HIS A 116 -0.41 7.05 -10.20
C HIS A 116 -0.11 8.13 -9.14
N GLY A 117 0.56 7.79 -8.03
CA GLY A 117 0.98 8.80 -7.07
C GLY A 117 2.10 9.68 -7.63
N LEU A 118 2.01 10.97 -7.33
CA LEU A 118 2.97 12.01 -7.74
C LEU A 118 3.64 12.61 -6.50
N GLU A 119 4.86 13.12 -6.67
CA GLU A 119 5.53 13.96 -5.66
C GLU A 119 4.72 15.21 -5.32
N SER A 120 4.02 15.78 -6.31
CA SER A 120 3.17 16.96 -6.16
C SER A 120 1.79 16.70 -5.57
N ASN A 121 1.50 15.46 -5.14
CA ASN A 121 0.20 15.13 -4.57
C ASN A 121 -0.09 16.01 -3.33
N PRO A 122 -1.20 16.76 -3.31
CA PRO A 122 -1.46 17.77 -2.29
C PRO A 122 -1.67 17.18 -0.89
N TRP A 123 -2.00 15.89 -0.79
CA TRP A 123 -2.15 15.23 0.51
C TRP A 123 -0.82 14.94 1.22
N ILE A 124 0.29 14.85 0.48
CA ILE A 124 1.62 14.58 1.05
C ILE A 124 2.02 15.68 2.04
N PRO A 125 2.02 16.99 1.70
CA PRO A 125 2.30 18.03 2.68
C PRO A 125 1.27 18.06 3.81
N LEU A 126 -0.01 17.81 3.51
CA LEU A 126 -1.08 17.75 4.52
C LEU A 126 -0.86 16.65 5.57
N MET A 127 -0.19 15.55 5.23
CA MET A 127 0.18 14.49 6.18
C MET A 127 1.53 14.74 6.85
N LYS A 128 2.52 15.15 6.06
CA LYS A 128 3.89 15.42 6.53
C LYS A 128 3.92 16.52 7.59
N ASP A 129 3.23 17.65 7.37
CA ASP A 129 3.33 18.82 8.24
C ASP A 129 2.83 18.55 9.68
N PRO A 130 1.67 17.90 9.89
CA PRO A 130 1.29 17.44 11.23
C PRO A 130 2.28 16.47 11.87
N LEU A 131 2.82 15.51 11.11
CA LEU A 131 3.81 14.57 11.62
C LEU A 131 5.07 15.28 12.11
N LEU A 132 5.56 16.30 11.38
CA LEU A 132 6.73 17.07 11.79
C LEU A 132 6.55 17.77 13.15
N LYS A 133 5.32 18.10 13.56
CA LYS A 133 5.04 18.67 14.89
C LYS A 133 5.26 17.67 16.04
N LEU A 134 5.33 16.38 15.73
CA LEU A 134 5.60 15.30 16.70
C LEU A 134 7.09 15.04 16.92
N ASP A 135 7.97 15.89 16.37
CA ASP A 135 9.43 15.78 16.46
C ASP A 135 9.98 14.43 15.97
N VAL A 136 9.53 14.03 14.78
CA VAL A 136 9.95 12.80 14.08
C VAL A 136 10.68 13.12 12.79
N ASN A 137 11.47 12.16 12.30
CA ASN A 137 11.91 12.18 10.90
C ASN A 137 10.73 11.75 10.02
N VAL A 138 10.41 12.51 8.97
CA VAL A 138 9.43 12.11 7.96
C VAL A 138 10.14 11.85 6.65
N ILE A 139 10.01 10.64 6.11
CA ILE A 139 10.61 10.24 4.83
C ILE A 139 9.49 9.95 3.84
N VAL A 140 9.35 10.79 2.83
CA VAL A 140 8.40 10.56 1.74
C VAL A 140 9.08 9.70 0.67
N VAL A 141 8.49 8.54 0.38
CA VAL A 141 8.96 7.60 -0.65
C VAL A 141 8.22 7.90 -1.95
N ILE A 142 8.95 8.41 -2.93
CA ILE A 142 8.42 8.74 -4.25
C ILE A 142 8.89 7.68 -5.24
N TRP A 143 7.94 7.03 -5.91
CA TRP A 143 8.19 6.01 -6.93
C TRP A 143 7.28 6.21 -8.15
N THR A 144 6.92 7.47 -8.41
CA THR A 144 6.02 7.93 -9.48
C THR A 144 6.21 7.17 -10.79
N ARG A 145 7.46 7.05 -11.28
CA ARG A 145 7.72 6.45 -12.59
C ARG A 145 7.27 5.00 -12.67
N GLY A 146 7.55 4.19 -11.64
CA GLY A 146 7.07 2.80 -11.57
C GLY A 146 5.60 2.66 -11.17
N ALA A 147 5.00 3.71 -10.58
CA ALA A 147 3.59 3.73 -10.18
C ALA A 147 2.63 4.13 -11.32
N TYR A 148 3.14 4.74 -12.39
CA TYR A 148 2.37 5.21 -13.56
C TYR A 148 2.34 4.23 -14.74
N ASP A 149 3.07 3.12 -14.64
CA ASP A 149 2.95 2.02 -15.60
C ASP A 149 1.54 1.43 -15.57
N ASN A 150 1.25 0.49 -16.48
CA ASN A 150 0.02 -0.28 -16.39
C ASN A 150 -0.11 -0.95 -15.00
N TYR A 151 -1.34 -1.12 -14.52
CA TYR A 151 -1.59 -1.53 -13.13
C TYR A 151 -0.84 -2.80 -12.72
N ASN A 152 -0.85 -3.87 -13.52
CA ASN A 152 -0.16 -5.12 -13.20
C ASN A 152 1.37 -4.96 -13.17
N GLN A 153 1.94 -4.08 -13.99
CA GLN A 153 3.35 -3.73 -13.90
C GLN A 153 3.64 -2.91 -12.64
N ALA A 154 2.79 -1.94 -12.28
CA ALA A 154 2.92 -1.19 -11.03
C ALA A 154 2.83 -2.12 -9.80
N VAL A 155 1.93 -3.10 -9.82
CA VAL A 155 1.85 -4.19 -8.83
C VAL A 155 3.17 -4.94 -8.74
N ALA A 156 3.75 -5.38 -9.86
CA ALA A 156 5.05 -6.04 -9.85
C ALA A 156 6.15 -5.13 -9.27
N ASN A 157 6.19 -3.86 -9.69
CA ASN A 157 7.16 -2.85 -9.26
C ASN A 157 7.15 -2.61 -7.74
N THR A 158 6.02 -2.79 -7.05
CA THR A 158 5.95 -2.65 -5.58
C THR A 158 6.99 -3.51 -4.84
N ARG A 159 7.36 -4.67 -5.40
CA ARG A 159 8.37 -5.58 -4.84
C ARG A 159 9.77 -4.94 -4.83
N VAL A 160 10.13 -4.24 -5.91
CA VAL A 160 11.41 -3.52 -6.00
C VAL A 160 11.39 -2.29 -5.10
N VAL A 161 10.31 -1.49 -5.11
CA VAL A 161 10.19 -0.32 -4.22
C VAL A 161 10.34 -0.73 -2.75
N GLY A 162 9.69 -1.84 -2.34
CA GLY A 162 9.82 -2.37 -0.99
C GLY A 162 11.25 -2.82 -0.67
N ALA A 163 11.94 -3.46 -1.63
CA ALA A 163 13.32 -3.88 -1.44
C ALA A 163 14.31 -2.71 -1.32
N VAL A 164 14.16 -1.67 -2.16
CA VAL A 164 14.99 -0.45 -2.08
C VAL A 164 14.72 0.31 -0.79
N THR A 165 13.45 0.41 -0.38
CA THR A 165 13.05 1.06 0.88
C THR A 165 13.60 0.31 2.09
N ALA A 166 13.60 -1.02 2.08
CA ALA A 166 14.20 -1.84 3.13
C ALA A 166 15.71 -1.59 3.27
N ASN A 167 16.43 -1.36 2.17
CA ASN A 167 17.85 -0.98 2.23
C ASN A 167 18.06 0.38 2.91
N LEU A 168 17.19 1.37 2.65
CA LEU A 168 17.25 2.62 3.40
C LEU A 168 16.99 2.38 4.89
N VAL A 169 15.98 1.59 5.27
CA VAL A 169 15.70 1.27 6.67
C VAL A 169 16.91 0.60 7.35
N LYS A 170 17.62 -0.30 6.66
CA LYS A 170 18.89 -0.88 7.16
C LYS A 170 19.99 0.17 7.34
N LEU A 171 20.10 1.13 6.42
CA LEU A 171 21.07 2.23 6.54
C LEU A 171 20.75 3.12 7.75
N LEU A 172 19.48 3.49 7.93
CA LEU A 172 19.05 4.31 9.07
C LEU A 172 19.29 3.59 10.39
N HIS A 173 19.03 2.28 10.47
CA HIS A 173 19.32 1.49 11.67
C HIS A 173 20.84 1.43 11.95
N SER A 174 21.63 0.97 10.97
CA SER A 174 23.06 0.72 11.14
C SER A 174 23.90 1.99 11.31
N SER A 175 23.54 3.08 10.62
CA SER A 175 24.31 4.32 10.60
C SER A 175 23.63 5.48 11.31
N GLY A 176 22.30 5.46 11.38
CA GLY A 176 21.50 6.47 12.09
C GLY A 176 21.17 6.09 13.53
N GLY A 177 21.38 4.83 13.93
CA GLY A 177 21.15 4.35 15.30
C GLY A 177 19.68 4.19 15.69
N ILE A 178 18.73 4.35 14.77
CA ILE A 178 17.30 4.19 15.08
C ILE A 178 16.98 2.72 15.36
N SER A 179 16.08 2.46 16.31
CA SER A 179 15.52 1.12 16.48
C SER A 179 14.52 0.81 15.36
N TYR A 180 14.48 -0.43 14.91
CA TYR A 180 13.42 -0.90 14.01
C TYR A 180 12.02 -0.70 14.60
N ASN A 181 11.89 -0.76 15.94
CA ASN A 181 10.62 -0.52 16.64
C ASN A 181 10.14 0.95 16.58
N ASP A 182 11.04 1.87 16.25
CA ASP A 182 10.76 3.30 16.08
C ASP A 182 10.47 3.69 14.62
N VAL A 183 10.43 2.70 13.72
CA VAL A 183 10.00 2.87 12.34
C VAL A 183 8.50 2.65 12.22
N HIS A 184 7.81 3.63 11.64
CA HIS A 184 6.40 3.56 11.27
C HIS A 184 6.28 3.79 9.76
N ILE A 185 5.73 2.84 9.01
CA ILE A 185 5.46 3.02 7.58
C ILE A 185 3.97 3.22 7.36
N VAL A 186 3.60 4.35 6.75
CA VAL A 186 2.24 4.68 6.34
C VAL A 186 2.18 4.53 4.82
N GLY A 187 1.46 3.52 4.34
CA GLY A 187 1.33 3.23 2.92
C GLY A 187 -0.11 3.36 2.45
N HIS A 188 -0.36 4.12 1.40
CA HIS A 188 -1.69 4.25 0.77
C HIS A 188 -1.80 3.38 -0.48
N SER A 189 -2.91 2.67 -0.66
CA SER A 189 -3.18 1.90 -1.89
C SER A 189 -2.07 0.87 -2.18
N LEU A 190 -1.46 0.86 -3.38
CA LEU A 190 -0.27 0.03 -3.67
C LEU A 190 0.89 0.28 -2.68
N GLY A 191 1.01 1.48 -2.12
CA GLY A 191 2.01 1.83 -1.11
C GLY A 191 1.85 1.04 0.20
N ALA A 192 0.64 0.56 0.53
CA ALA A 192 0.43 -0.33 1.67
C ALA A 192 1.14 -1.69 1.47
N HIS A 193 1.10 -2.23 0.26
CA HIS A 193 1.81 -3.47 -0.07
C HIS A 193 3.32 -3.25 -0.21
N VAL A 194 3.76 -2.08 -0.67
CA VAL A 194 5.17 -1.68 -0.57
C VAL A 194 5.64 -1.74 0.89
N ALA A 195 4.85 -1.21 1.83
CA ALA A 195 5.16 -1.28 3.26
C ALA A 195 5.28 -2.73 3.76
N GLY A 196 4.37 -3.62 3.36
CA GLY A 196 4.46 -5.05 3.65
C GLY A 196 5.77 -5.68 3.14
N TYR A 197 6.14 -5.40 1.89
CA TYR A 197 7.41 -5.88 1.32
C TYR A 197 8.66 -5.35 2.02
N VAL A 198 8.59 -4.18 2.66
CA VAL A 198 9.65 -3.69 3.55
C VAL A 198 9.71 -4.55 4.82
N GLY A 199 8.57 -4.76 5.48
CA GLY A 199 8.42 -5.59 6.67
C GLY A 199 8.89 -7.04 6.53
N GLN A 200 8.70 -7.62 5.34
CA GLN A 200 9.20 -8.97 5.03
C GLN A 200 10.73 -9.05 4.93
N ARG A 201 11.43 -7.90 4.82
CA ARG A 201 12.89 -7.83 4.62
C ARG A 201 13.64 -7.31 5.84
N VAL A 202 12.97 -6.54 6.69
CA VAL A 202 13.52 -5.97 7.91
C VAL A 202 12.44 -5.86 8.98
N PRO A 203 12.76 -5.98 10.27
CA PRO A 203 11.80 -5.72 11.34
C PRO A 203 11.26 -4.29 11.25
N ILE A 204 9.96 -4.11 11.51
CA ILE A 204 9.28 -2.81 11.53
C ILE A 204 8.42 -2.71 12.78
N GLY A 205 8.44 -1.54 13.43
CA GLY A 205 7.64 -1.26 14.62
C GLY A 205 6.15 -1.14 14.33
N ARG A 206 5.78 -0.40 13.27
CA ARG A 206 4.39 -0.24 12.85
C ARG A 206 4.23 -0.10 11.34
N ILE A 207 3.22 -0.73 10.78
CA ILE A 207 2.72 -0.42 9.43
C ILE A 207 1.26 0.01 9.53
N THR A 208 0.94 1.16 8.93
CA THR A 208 -0.44 1.58 8.71
C THR A 208 -0.77 1.48 7.23
N GLY A 209 -1.74 0.63 6.89
CA GLY A 209 -2.29 0.53 5.54
C GLY A 209 -3.49 1.45 5.38
N LEU A 210 -3.37 2.46 4.52
CA LEU A 210 -4.46 3.37 4.19
C LEU A 210 -5.13 2.85 2.91
N ASP A 211 -6.25 2.17 3.08
CA ASP A 211 -7.04 1.52 2.04
C ASP A 211 -6.17 0.70 1.07
N PRO A 212 -5.53 -0.41 1.54
CA PRO A 212 -4.68 -1.25 0.70
C PRO A 212 -5.40 -1.71 -0.58
N ALA A 213 -4.70 -1.71 -1.71
CA ALA A 213 -5.32 -1.98 -3.00
C ALA A 213 -5.80 -3.44 -3.11
N GLY A 214 -7.05 -3.65 -3.51
CA GLY A 214 -7.62 -5.00 -3.63
C GLY A 214 -7.18 -5.82 -4.84
N PRO A 215 -7.21 -5.27 -6.08
CA PRO A 215 -6.87 -6.04 -7.28
C PRO A 215 -5.44 -6.60 -7.23
N GLU A 216 -5.26 -7.87 -7.61
CA GLU A 216 -4.02 -8.68 -7.46
C GLU A 216 -3.61 -9.05 -6.02
N PHE A 217 -4.24 -8.51 -4.97
CA PHE A 217 -3.84 -8.76 -3.57
C PHE A 217 -4.90 -9.45 -2.69
N ASN A 218 -6.20 -9.24 -2.91
CA ASN A 218 -7.29 -9.69 -2.01
C ASN A 218 -7.25 -11.17 -1.65
N THR A 219 -6.87 -12.03 -2.60
CA THR A 219 -6.77 -13.49 -2.40
C THR A 219 -5.34 -13.99 -2.49
N ALA A 220 -4.37 -13.08 -2.52
CA ALA A 220 -2.97 -13.43 -2.67
C ALA A 220 -2.39 -14.02 -1.38
N ASP A 221 -1.37 -14.85 -1.55
CA ASP A 221 -0.55 -15.37 -0.46
C ASP A 221 0.01 -14.22 0.40
N GLN A 222 0.16 -14.43 1.71
CA GLN A 222 0.69 -13.41 2.62
C GLN A 222 2.05 -12.86 2.18
N ARG A 223 2.84 -13.61 1.41
CA ARG A 223 4.12 -13.16 0.82
C ARG A 223 3.97 -12.10 -0.28
N VAL A 224 2.76 -11.86 -0.79
CA VAL A 224 2.49 -10.96 -1.93
C VAL A 224 1.78 -9.68 -1.49
N ARG A 225 1.10 -9.69 -0.34
CA ARG A 225 0.28 -8.58 0.16
C ARG A 225 0.79 -8.09 1.51
N LEU A 226 0.15 -7.03 2.01
CA LEU A 226 0.34 -6.59 3.38
C LEU A 226 -0.33 -7.62 4.31
N ASP A 227 0.35 -7.98 5.38
CA ASP A 227 -0.06 -9.00 6.33
C ASP A 227 0.34 -8.61 7.78
N PRO A 228 -0.40 -9.05 8.82
CA PRO A 228 -0.03 -8.78 10.21
C PRO A 228 1.38 -9.21 10.61
N SER A 229 1.98 -10.17 9.89
CA SER A 229 3.37 -10.61 10.14
C SER A 229 4.44 -9.62 9.66
N ASP A 230 4.09 -8.60 8.88
CA ASP A 230 5.04 -7.66 8.29
C ASP A 230 5.56 -6.61 9.29
N ALA A 231 4.94 -6.47 10.47
CA ALA A 231 5.42 -5.57 11.52
C ALA A 231 5.00 -6.05 12.91
N THR A 232 5.60 -5.46 13.95
CA THR A 232 5.17 -5.69 15.35
C THR A 232 3.70 -5.30 15.55
N PHE A 233 3.24 -4.29 14.80
CA PHE A 233 1.85 -3.87 14.78
C PHE A 233 1.45 -3.40 13.37
N VAL A 234 0.34 -3.93 12.88
CA VAL A 234 -0.26 -3.54 11.60
C VAL A 234 -1.69 -3.08 11.84
N ASP A 235 -1.99 -1.85 11.41
CA ASP A 235 -3.33 -1.27 11.48
C ASP A 235 -3.80 -0.81 10.10
N ILE A 236 -5.05 -1.08 9.75
CA ILE A 236 -5.60 -0.81 8.42
C ILE A 236 -6.84 0.08 8.54
N ILE A 237 -6.93 1.09 7.67
CA ILE A 237 -8.13 1.92 7.50
C ILE A 237 -8.74 1.58 6.14
N HIS A 238 -9.87 0.90 6.13
CA HIS A 238 -10.64 0.63 4.91
C HIS A 238 -11.68 1.73 4.68
N THR A 239 -11.71 2.30 3.48
CA THR A 239 -12.67 3.36 3.11
C THR A 239 -13.35 3.12 1.76
N ASP A 240 -12.92 2.10 1.03
CA ASP A 240 -13.55 1.65 -0.22
C ASP A 240 -13.63 0.11 -0.24
N GLY A 241 -14.45 -0.45 0.65
CA GLY A 241 -14.57 -1.89 0.86
C GLY A 241 -15.24 -2.67 -0.28
N GLU A 242 -15.82 -1.97 -1.26
CA GLU A 242 -16.35 -2.57 -2.49
C GLU A 242 -15.37 -2.38 -3.63
N ILE A 243 -15.40 -3.27 -4.63
CA ILE A 243 -14.55 -3.22 -5.83
C ILE A 243 -14.96 -2.01 -6.69
N ALA A 244 -14.68 -0.80 -6.24
CA ALA A 244 -14.85 0.39 -7.03
C ALA A 244 -13.58 0.60 -7.87
N PRO A 245 -13.74 0.89 -9.17
CA PRO A 245 -12.60 1.11 -10.04
C PRO A 245 -11.86 2.38 -9.60
N PHE A 246 -10.52 2.29 -9.66
CA PHE A 246 -9.54 3.37 -9.73
C PHE A 246 -10.09 4.80 -9.55
N TYR A 247 -9.69 5.45 -8.46
CA TYR A 247 -9.99 6.86 -8.09
C TYR A 247 -11.38 7.14 -7.53
N SER A 248 -11.93 6.23 -6.72
CA SER A 248 -13.11 6.59 -5.93
C SER A 248 -12.76 7.69 -4.90
N CYS A 249 -13.71 8.59 -4.63
CA CYS A 249 -13.60 9.53 -3.51
C CYS A 249 -13.35 8.78 -2.19
N GLY A 250 -13.92 7.58 -2.05
CA GLY A 250 -13.73 6.67 -0.91
C GLY A 250 -12.28 6.25 -0.72
N HIS A 251 -11.57 5.87 -1.79
CA HIS A 251 -10.18 5.38 -1.70
C HIS A 251 -9.22 6.41 -1.10
N MET A 252 -9.46 7.70 -1.35
CA MET A 252 -8.65 8.79 -0.81
C MET A 252 -9.07 9.19 0.63
N ARG A 253 -10.24 8.77 1.13
CA ARG A 253 -10.71 9.16 2.48
C ARG A 253 -9.82 8.62 3.58
N SER A 254 -9.26 7.42 3.43
CA SER A 254 -8.32 6.83 4.40
C SER A 254 -7.15 7.76 4.73
N ILE A 255 -6.60 8.46 3.72
CA ILE A 255 -5.57 9.48 3.89
C ILE A 255 -6.07 10.62 4.76
N TYR A 256 -7.23 11.20 4.43
CA TYR A 256 -7.73 12.37 5.14
C TYR A 256 -8.16 12.07 6.58
N TYR A 257 -8.72 10.88 6.84
CA TYR A 257 -9.03 10.44 8.20
C TYR A 257 -7.76 10.25 9.03
N PHE A 258 -6.72 9.64 8.45
CA PHE A 258 -5.43 9.51 9.12
C PHE A 258 -4.80 10.88 9.42
N ILE A 259 -4.83 11.82 8.47
CA ILE A 259 -4.34 13.20 8.67
C ILE A 259 -5.08 13.89 9.82
N GLU A 260 -6.42 13.84 9.83
CA GLU A 260 -7.24 14.46 10.88
C GLU A 260 -6.97 13.83 12.25
N SER A 261 -6.69 12.53 12.30
CA SER A 261 -6.36 11.82 13.55
C SER A 261 -5.04 12.29 14.19
N ILE A 262 -4.17 12.99 13.46
CA ILE A 262 -2.90 13.52 13.98
C ILE A 262 -3.08 14.94 14.54
N ASN A 263 -3.86 15.77 13.86
CA ASN A 263 -3.80 17.24 14.00
C ASN A 263 -5.02 17.83 14.72
N THR A 264 -5.87 17.01 15.33
CA THR A 264 -7.10 17.48 15.99
C THR A 264 -7.30 16.84 17.35
N ASN A 265 -8.01 17.54 18.24
CA ASN A 265 -8.53 16.96 19.49
C ASN A 265 -9.81 16.16 19.26
N CYS A 266 -10.06 15.76 18.01
CA CYS A 266 -11.25 15.04 17.64
C CYS A 266 -10.92 13.56 17.48
N HIS A 267 -11.64 12.73 18.21
CA HIS A 267 -11.31 11.32 18.37
C HIS A 267 -12.18 10.47 17.46
N PHE A 268 -11.55 9.71 16.56
CA PHE A 268 -12.23 8.68 15.77
C PHE A 268 -12.46 7.44 16.62
N THR A 269 -13.44 7.50 17.52
CA THR A 269 -13.79 6.38 18.38
C THR A 269 -14.43 5.26 17.56
N SER A 270 -13.83 4.08 17.61
CA SER A 270 -14.26 2.89 16.89
C SER A 270 -14.64 1.77 17.85
N HIS A 271 -15.71 1.06 17.50
CA HIS A 271 -16.35 0.04 18.32
C HIS A 271 -16.01 -1.35 17.79
N PRO A 272 -15.61 -2.30 18.66
CA PRO A 272 -15.41 -3.68 18.24
C PRO A 272 -16.74 -4.26 17.77
N CYS A 273 -16.74 -4.90 16.60
CA CYS A 273 -17.92 -5.57 16.08
C CYS A 273 -17.51 -6.72 15.14
N ASP A 274 -18.36 -7.74 15.05
CA ASP A 274 -18.10 -8.92 14.22
C ASP A 274 -18.35 -8.66 12.72
N SER A 275 -19.28 -7.76 12.39
CA SER A 275 -19.61 -7.40 11.01
C SER A 275 -20.07 -5.95 10.85
N GLU A 276 -19.97 -5.45 9.62
CA GLU A 276 -20.47 -4.11 9.27
C GLU A 276 -21.99 -4.02 9.41
N ASP A 277 -22.70 -5.10 9.08
CA ASP A 277 -24.16 -5.17 9.17
C ASP A 277 -24.63 -5.09 10.63
N ASP A 278 -23.95 -5.77 11.55
CA ASP A 278 -24.26 -5.68 12.99
C ASP A 278 -24.03 -4.25 13.51
N PHE A 279 -22.95 -3.61 13.06
CA PHE A 279 -22.68 -2.21 13.40
C PHE A 279 -23.75 -1.27 12.83
N LYS A 280 -24.15 -1.43 11.56
CA LYS A 280 -25.22 -0.65 10.92
C LYS A 280 -26.57 -0.82 11.61
N ASN A 281 -26.87 -2.04 12.08
CA ASN A 281 -28.07 -2.38 12.84
C ASN A 281 -27.97 -1.99 14.33
N SER A 282 -26.95 -1.24 14.73
CA SER A 282 -26.75 -0.73 16.10
C SER A 282 -26.62 -1.84 17.17
N LEU A 283 -26.11 -3.01 16.78
CA LEU A 283 -25.86 -4.13 17.69
C LEU A 283 -24.52 -3.99 18.45
N CYS A 284 -23.63 -3.12 17.98
CA CYS A 284 -22.28 -2.90 18.52
C CYS A 284 -22.07 -1.47 19.04
N THR A 285 -22.99 -0.97 19.87
CA THR A 285 -22.96 0.42 20.38
C THR A 285 -22.11 0.60 21.65
N GLY A 286 -21.79 -0.49 22.35
CA GLY A 286 -20.93 -0.48 23.53
C GLY A 286 -19.44 -0.62 23.19
N CYS A 287 -18.57 -0.23 24.12
CA CYS A 287 -17.12 -0.45 23.95
C CYS A 287 -16.67 -1.88 24.24
N GLY A 288 -17.48 -2.72 24.89
CA GLY A 288 -17.13 -4.12 25.20
C GLY A 288 -15.71 -4.26 25.78
N ILE A 289 -14.84 -4.96 25.03
CA ILE A 289 -13.40 -5.18 25.32
C ILE A 289 -12.50 -3.93 25.19
N GLY A 290 -13.07 -2.78 24.83
CA GLY A 290 -12.42 -1.47 24.73
C GLY A 290 -12.52 -0.87 23.33
N CYS A 291 -13.18 0.29 23.20
CA CYS A 291 -13.15 1.10 21.98
C CYS A 291 -11.72 1.54 21.65
N GLN A 292 -11.43 1.76 20.38
CA GLN A 292 -10.12 2.21 19.91
C GLN A 292 -10.21 3.49 19.12
N GLU A 293 -9.19 4.32 19.21
CA GLU A 293 -9.02 5.42 18.27
C GLU A 293 -8.52 4.88 16.93
N MET A 294 -9.23 5.18 15.84
CA MET A 294 -8.72 4.96 14.50
C MET A 294 -7.66 6.02 14.16
N GLY A 295 -6.58 5.60 13.49
CA GLY A 295 -5.56 6.50 12.97
C GLY A 295 -4.27 6.52 13.77
N TYR A 296 -3.62 7.68 13.89
CA TYR A 296 -2.27 7.78 14.42
C TYR A 296 -2.14 7.30 15.87
N HIS A 297 -3.16 7.54 16.69
CA HIS A 297 -3.16 7.26 18.13
C HIS A 297 -3.68 5.87 18.53
N VAL A 298 -4.00 5.00 17.57
CA VAL A 298 -4.47 3.62 17.85
C VAL A 298 -3.51 2.87 18.79
N SER A 299 -4.09 2.11 19.72
CA SER A 299 -3.32 1.26 20.64
C SER A 299 -2.60 0.13 19.89
N ARG A 300 -1.30 -0.03 20.11
CA ARG A 300 -0.52 -1.11 19.47
C ARG A 300 -0.86 -2.52 19.99
N ASN A 301 -1.59 -2.61 21.09
CA ASN A 301 -1.99 -3.88 21.72
C ASN A 301 -3.35 -4.39 21.22
N VAL A 302 -4.08 -3.61 20.43
CA VAL A 302 -5.41 -4.00 19.97
C VAL A 302 -5.34 -5.00 18.81
N ARG A 303 -6.29 -5.92 18.77
CA ARG A 303 -6.52 -6.86 17.66
C ARG A 303 -8.03 -6.97 17.42
N GLY A 304 -8.42 -7.24 16.17
CA GLY A 304 -9.82 -7.41 15.78
C GLY A 304 -10.31 -6.33 14.82
N THR A 305 -11.59 -6.40 14.48
CA THR A 305 -12.27 -5.49 13.56
C THR A 305 -13.06 -4.45 14.34
N PHE A 306 -12.93 -3.19 13.94
CA PHE A 306 -13.57 -2.06 14.57
C PHE A 306 -14.29 -1.22 13.54
N TYR A 307 -15.44 -0.68 13.94
CA TYR A 307 -16.29 0.12 13.07
C TYR A 307 -16.57 1.46 13.71
N LEU A 308 -16.68 2.49 12.88
CA LEU A 308 -17.11 3.83 13.28
C LEU A 308 -17.88 4.46 12.13
N LYS A 309 -18.62 5.52 12.44
CA LYS A 309 -19.19 6.42 11.44
C LYS A 309 -18.35 7.69 11.35
N THR A 310 -18.25 8.25 10.15
CA THR A 310 -17.61 9.55 9.92
C THR A 310 -18.61 10.54 9.34
N SER A 311 -18.36 11.83 9.56
CA SER A 311 -19.07 12.90 8.88
C SER A 311 -18.65 12.95 7.40
N PRO A 312 -19.54 13.30 6.47
CA PRO A 312 -19.16 13.51 5.07
C PRO A 312 -18.22 14.71 4.87
N ASN A 313 -18.22 15.65 5.82
CA ASN A 313 -17.44 16.90 5.80
C ASN A 313 -16.49 16.98 6.99
N TYR A 314 -15.37 17.68 6.79
CA TYR A 314 -14.43 17.97 7.87
C TYR A 314 -15.09 18.85 8.96
N PRO A 315 -14.89 18.60 10.26
CA PRO A 315 -14.12 17.48 10.82
C PRO A 315 -14.87 16.14 10.68
N TYR A 316 -14.20 15.14 10.10
CA TYR A 316 -14.78 13.84 9.76
C TYR A 316 -15.08 12.99 11.01
N CYS A 317 -14.36 13.20 12.10
CA CYS A 317 -14.59 12.53 13.37
C CYS A 317 -15.99 12.79 13.97
N ALA A 318 -16.66 13.90 13.61
CA ALA A 318 -17.92 14.33 14.22
C ALA A 318 -19.11 13.41 13.91
N GLY A 319 -18.95 12.45 13.00
CA GLY A 319 -19.95 11.42 12.72
C GLY A 319 -19.91 10.22 13.69
N SER A 320 -18.98 10.17 14.65
CA SER A 320 -18.70 8.99 15.49
C SER A 320 -19.67 8.74 16.66
N HIS A 321 -20.92 9.21 16.58
CA HIS A 321 -21.95 9.01 17.61
C HIS A 321 -22.81 7.76 17.41
#